data_AF-A0A1Q4F6T8-F1
#
_entry.id   AF-A0A1Q4F6T8-F1
#
_cell.length_a   1.000
_cell.length_b   1.000
_cell.length_c   1.000
_cell.angle_alpha   90.00
_cell.angle_beta   90.00
_cell.angle_gamma   90.00
#
_symmetry.space_group_name_H-M   'P 1'
#
loop_
_entity.id
_entity.type
_entity.pdbx_description
1 polymer ?
#
loop_
_entity_poly.entity_id
_entity_poly.type
_entity_poly.pdbx_seq_one_letter_code
_entity_poly.pdbx_strand_id
1 'polypeptide(L)'
;MMTYEEFRESMESFRKAADVEAAARKDPQLALDRMYALYKKFDEPEREMADRVLIEWSLSADIGKRFDALAIVDEFMVLDAIPALRALAGRLERSTDPGALYELKKVFRVLSALRVAAR
;
A
#
# COMPACT_ATOMS: atom_id res chain seq x y z
N MET A 1 15.47 -6.85 18.20
CA MET A 1 15.21 -6.12 16.95
C MET A 1 14.68 -7.13 15.96
N MET A 2 13.49 -6.91 15.41
CA MET A 2 12.89 -7.78 14.41
C MET A 2 13.65 -7.62 13.09
N THR A 3 13.83 -8.72 12.35
CA THR A 3 14.40 -8.67 11.00
C THR A 3 13.36 -8.15 10.01
N TYR A 4 13.81 -7.71 8.83
CA TYR A 4 12.89 -7.27 7.77
C TYR A 4 11.90 -8.36 7.36
N GLU A 5 12.35 -9.61 7.25
CA GLU A 5 11.47 -10.72 6.85
C GLU A 5 10.39 -11.01 7.89
N GLU A 6 10.75 -11.04 9.17
CA GLU A 6 9.78 -11.20 10.27
C GLU A 6 8.78 -10.04 10.30
N PHE A 7 9.24 -8.81 10.03
CA PHE A 7 8.38 -7.63 9.96
C PHE A 7 7.41 -7.70 8.77
N ARG A 8 7.91 -8.08 7.60
CA ARG A 8 7.11 -8.29 6.39
C ARG A 8 6.04 -9.35 6.61
N GLU A 9 6.38 -10.48 7.23
CA GLU A 9 5.43 -11.53 7.58
C GLU A 9 4.41 -11.08 8.63
N SER A 10 4.84 -10.26 9.60
CA SER A 10 3.96 -9.66 10.60
C SER A 10 2.92 -8.74 9.95
N MET A 11 3.34 -7.84 9.06
CA MET A 11 2.42 -6.95 8.31
C MET A 11 1.44 -7.73 7.44
N GLU A 12 1.92 -8.77 6.75
CA GLU A 12 1.07 -9.65 5.95
C GLU A 12 0.01 -10.36 6.82
N SER A 13 0.42 -10.87 7.98
CA SER A 13 -0.47 -11.56 8.92
C SER A 13 -1.51 -10.60 9.50
N PHE A 14 -1.09 -9.38 9.85
CA PHE A 14 -1.99 -8.34 10.33
C PHE A 14 -3.04 -7.97 9.28
N ARG A 15 -2.62 -7.73 8.03
CA ARG A 15 -3.53 -7.43 6.92
C ARG A 15 -4.60 -8.52 6.77
N LYS A 16 -4.18 -9.79 6.73
CA LYS A 16 -5.12 -10.93 6.62
C LYS A 16 -6.11 -10.98 7.79
N ALA A 17 -5.64 -10.72 9.01
CA ALA A 17 -6.52 -10.68 10.18
C ALA A 17 -7.53 -9.52 10.09
N ALA A 18 -7.09 -8.35 9.62
CA ALA A 18 -7.95 -7.19 9.40
C ALA A 18 -9.01 -7.46 8.32
N ASP A 19 -8.65 -8.13 7.22
CA ASP A 19 -9.59 -8.56 6.17
C ASP A 19 -10.66 -9.51 6.71
N VAL A 20 -10.26 -10.48 7.53
CA VAL A 20 -11.21 -11.42 8.18
C VAL A 20 -12.15 -10.68 9.13
N GLU A 21 -11.64 -9.73 9.92
CA GLU A 21 -12.48 -8.90 10.81
C GLU A 21 -13.48 -8.05 10.01
N ALA A 22 -13.02 -7.40 8.95
CA ALA A 22 -13.83 -6.58 8.05
C ALA A 22 -14.96 -7.40 7.42
N ALA A 23 -14.66 -8.60 6.91
CA ALA A 23 -15.65 -9.51 6.36
C ALA A 23 -16.68 -9.96 7.40
N ALA A 24 -16.24 -10.32 8.60
CA ALA A 24 -17.13 -10.74 9.69
C ALA A 24 -18.09 -9.61 10.13
N ARG A 25 -17.63 -8.35 10.07
CA ARG A 25 -18.43 -7.18 10.41
C ARG A 25 -19.19 -6.57 9.23
N LYS A 26 -19.00 -7.08 8.02
CA LYS A 26 -19.54 -6.52 6.76
C LYS A 26 -19.18 -5.04 6.58
N ASP A 27 -18.00 -4.67 7.04
CA ASP A 27 -17.46 -3.32 6.95
C ASP A 27 -16.16 -3.37 6.13
N PRO A 28 -16.23 -3.14 4.80
CA PRO A 28 -15.07 -3.23 3.92
C PRO A 28 -14.03 -2.13 4.20
N GLN A 29 -14.40 -1.04 4.88
CA GLN A 29 -13.48 0.05 5.20
C GLN A 29 -12.62 -0.27 6.43
N LEU A 30 -13.12 -1.14 7.32
CA LEU A 30 -12.45 -1.50 8.57
C LEU A 30 -11.02 -2.01 8.36
N ALA A 31 -10.77 -2.82 7.34
CA ALA A 31 -9.42 -3.37 7.09
C ALA A 31 -8.40 -2.25 6.82
N LEU A 32 -8.76 -1.28 5.98
CA LEU A 32 -7.92 -0.14 5.67
C LEU A 32 -7.72 0.77 6.89
N ASP A 33 -8.77 1.01 7.67
CA ASP A 33 -8.69 1.81 8.90
C ASP A 33 -7.75 1.17 9.93
N ARG A 34 -7.75 -0.16 10.03
CA ARG A 34 -6.80 -0.91 10.87
C ARG A 34 -5.37 -0.77 10.39
N MET A 35 -5.15 -0.83 9.07
CA MET A 35 -3.82 -0.63 8.48
C MET A 35 -3.29 0.80 8.73
N TYR A 36 -4.14 1.82 8.60
CA TYR A 36 -3.78 3.20 8.97
C TYR A 36 -3.43 3.32 10.45
N ALA A 37 -4.22 2.70 11.33
CA ALA A 37 -3.95 2.73 12.76
C ALA A 37 -2.66 1.98 13.12
N LEU A 38 -2.31 0.91 12.39
CA LEU A 38 -1.04 0.21 12.56
C LEU A 38 0.13 1.11 12.16
N TYR A 39 0.10 1.66 10.95
CA TYR A 39 1.18 2.50 10.43
C TYR A 39 1.44 3.73 11.32
N LYS A 40 0.38 4.37 11.84
CA LYS A 40 0.48 5.52 12.77
C LYS A 40 1.25 5.21 14.05
N LYS A 41 1.27 3.94 14.50
CA LYS A 41 1.92 3.51 15.74
C LYS A 41 3.39 3.19 15.58
N PHE A 42 3.86 2.95 14.35
CA PHE A 42 5.25 2.62 14.10
C PHE A 42 6.17 3.77 14.48
N ASP A 43 7.30 3.42 15.11
CA ASP A 43 8.43 4.34 15.26
C ASP A 43 9.18 4.52 13.93
N GLU A 44 10.24 5.32 13.91
CA GLU A 44 10.96 5.62 12.67
C GLU A 44 11.60 4.37 12.03
N PRO A 45 12.35 3.52 12.75
CA PRO A 45 12.85 2.24 12.21
C PRO A 45 11.73 1.31 11.68
N GLU A 46 10.61 1.21 12.40
CA GLU A 46 9.47 0.40 11.97
C GLU A 46 8.80 0.98 10.72
N ARG A 47 8.72 2.32 10.60
CA ARG A 47 8.21 2.99 9.39
C ARG A 47 9.08 2.73 8.19
N GLU A 48 10.41 2.78 8.31
CA GLU A 48 11.31 2.45 7.20
C GLU A 48 11.09 1.02 6.70
N MET A 49 10.88 0.07 7.62
CA MET A 49 10.55 -1.31 7.24
C MET A 49 9.15 -1.40 6.62
N ALA A 50 8.16 -0.69 7.17
CA ALA A 50 6.80 -0.65 6.61
C ALA A 50 6.76 -0.05 5.21
N ASP A 51 7.50 1.02 4.96
CA ASP A 51 7.60 1.66 3.66
C ASP A 51 8.16 0.69 2.61
N ARG A 52 9.18 -0.10 2.96
CA ARG A 52 9.69 -1.18 2.09
C ARG A 52 8.61 -2.23 1.79
N VAL A 53 7.84 -2.66 2.78
CA VAL A 53 6.74 -3.62 2.56
C VAL A 53 5.65 -3.01 1.66
N LEU A 54 5.29 -1.74 1.85
CA LEU A 54 4.30 -1.03 1.03
C LEU A 54 4.78 -0.86 -0.43
N ILE A 55 6.07 -0.63 -0.62
CA ILE A 55 6.72 -0.60 -1.93
C ILE A 55 6.59 -1.97 -2.62
N GLU A 56 6.87 -3.07 -1.92
CA GLU A 56 6.68 -4.42 -2.45
C GLU A 56 5.21 -4.69 -2.79
N TRP A 57 4.30 -4.34 -1.88
CA TRP A 57 2.86 -4.54 -2.07
C TRP A 57 2.31 -3.75 -3.25
N SER A 58 2.83 -2.54 -3.51
CA SER A 58 2.48 -1.73 -4.69
C SER A 58 2.79 -2.46 -6.01
N LEU A 59 3.77 -3.36 -6.03
CA LEU A 59 4.14 -4.14 -7.21
C LEU A 59 3.51 -5.53 -7.25
N SER A 60 2.79 -5.93 -6.20
CA SER A 60 2.15 -7.25 -6.07
C SER A 60 1.22 -7.59 -7.24
N ALA A 61 1.04 -8.88 -7.51
CA ALA A 61 -0.01 -9.38 -8.41
C ALA A 61 -1.40 -9.30 -7.74
N ASP A 62 -1.45 -9.36 -6.41
CA ASP A 62 -2.68 -9.21 -5.61
C ASP A 62 -3.17 -7.75 -5.66
N ILE A 63 -4.35 -7.55 -6.26
CA ILE A 63 -4.98 -6.23 -6.41
C ILE A 63 -5.32 -5.62 -5.04
N GLY A 64 -5.73 -6.44 -4.06
CA GLY A 64 -6.04 -5.98 -2.71
C GLY A 64 -4.81 -5.36 -2.06
N LYS A 65 -3.67 -6.06 -2.08
CA LYS A 65 -2.40 -5.52 -1.57
C LYS A 65 -1.99 -4.22 -2.25
N ARG A 66 -2.17 -4.14 -3.58
CA ARG A 66 -1.87 -2.90 -4.32
C ARG A 66 -2.75 -1.75 -3.87
N PHE A 67 -4.05 -1.98 -3.67
CA PHE A 67 -4.95 -0.92 -3.21
C PHE A 67 -4.67 -0.49 -1.76
N ASP A 68 -4.39 -1.43 -0.86
CA ASP A 68 -4.01 -1.11 0.52
C ASP A 68 -2.72 -0.28 0.53
N ALA A 69 -1.71 -0.72 -0.23
CA ALA A 69 -0.45 0.01 -0.35
C ALA A 69 -0.63 1.42 -0.93
N LEU A 70 -1.39 1.55 -2.02
CA LEU A 70 -1.68 2.85 -2.63
C LEU A 70 -2.37 3.81 -1.66
N ALA A 71 -3.31 3.30 -0.86
CA ALA A 71 -4.04 4.10 0.10
C ALA A 71 -3.14 4.60 1.24
N ILE A 72 -2.29 3.72 1.79
CA ILE A 72 -1.35 4.06 2.86
C ILE A 72 -0.25 5.01 2.35
N VAL A 73 0.31 4.74 1.16
CA VAL A 73 1.31 5.62 0.54
C VAL A 73 0.76 7.03 0.30
N ASP A 74 -0.49 7.14 -0.16
CA ASP A 74 -1.18 8.42 -0.37
C ASP A 74 -1.44 9.14 0.96
N GLU A 75 -1.95 8.45 1.98
CA GLU A 75 -2.27 9.04 3.29
C GLU A 75 -1.02 9.54 4.03
N PHE A 76 0.07 8.76 4.00
CA PHE A 76 1.29 9.05 4.76
C PHE A 76 2.41 9.66 3.94
N MET A 77 2.18 9.93 2.65
CA MET A 77 3.13 10.55 1.74
C MET A 77 4.48 9.81 1.69
N VAL A 78 4.44 8.48 1.53
CA VAL A 78 5.65 7.64 1.45
C VAL A 78 6.39 7.92 0.14
N LEU A 79 7.33 8.86 0.16
CA LEU A 79 8.01 9.37 -1.04
C LEU A 79 8.85 8.31 -1.75
N ASP A 80 9.43 7.38 -1.00
CA ASP A 80 10.24 6.28 -1.53
C ASP A 80 9.43 5.31 -2.41
N ALA A 81 8.10 5.37 -2.37
CA ALA A 81 7.23 4.60 -3.24
C ALA A 81 7.18 5.10 -4.69
N ILE A 82 7.65 6.32 -4.98
CA ILE A 82 7.56 6.92 -6.33
C ILE A 82 8.09 6.00 -7.44
N PRO A 83 9.28 5.35 -7.34
CA PRO A 83 9.78 4.47 -8.39
C PRO A 83 8.88 3.25 -8.61
N ALA A 84 8.39 2.62 -7.53
CA ALA A 84 7.49 1.48 -7.62
C ALA A 84 6.13 1.86 -8.24
N LEU A 85 5.59 3.01 -7.87
CA LEU A 85 4.36 3.53 -8.47
C LEU A 85 4.51 3.85 -9.97
N ARG A 86 5.67 4.36 -10.40
CA ARG A 86 5.96 4.53 -11.84
C ARG A 86 6.04 3.19 -12.57
N ALA A 87 6.67 2.19 -11.97
CA ALA A 87 6.74 0.85 -12.54
C ALA A 87 5.34 0.20 -12.65
N LEU A 88 4.51 0.35 -11.60
CA LEU A 88 3.12 -0.09 -11.61
C LEU A 88 2.32 0.62 -12.72
N ALA A 89 2.44 1.94 -12.84
CA ALA A 89 1.75 2.70 -13.90
C ALA A 89 2.11 2.15 -15.29
N GLY A 90 3.40 1.96 -15.57
CA GLY A 90 3.84 1.39 -16.85
C GLY A 90 3.31 -0.03 -17.09
N ARG A 91 3.17 -0.85 -16.04
CA ARG A 91 2.55 -2.18 -16.16
C ARG A 91 1.07 -2.08 -16.50
N LEU A 92 0.33 -1.19 -15.85
CA LEU A 92 -1.10 -0.99 -16.04
C LEU A 92 -1.44 -0.40 -17.41
N GLU A 93 -0.62 0.51 -17.93
CA GLU A 93 -0.77 1.08 -19.28
C GLU A 93 -0.75 0.02 -20.39
N ARG A 94 -0.03 -1.09 -20.16
CA ARG A 94 0.07 -2.22 -21.11
C ARG A 94 -0.92 -3.35 -20.81
N SER A 95 -1.72 -3.22 -19.75
CA SER A 95 -2.67 -4.25 -19.35
C SER A 95 -3.95 -4.19 -20.18
N THR A 96 -4.49 -5.35 -20.52
CA THR A 96 -5.81 -5.48 -21.16
C THR A 96 -6.93 -5.74 -20.15
N ASP A 97 -6.62 -5.77 -18.85
CA ASP A 97 -7.61 -5.95 -17.79
C ASP A 97 -8.55 -4.72 -17.73
N PRO A 98 -9.89 -4.90 -17.74
CA PRO A 98 -10.84 -3.79 -17.65
C PRO A 98 -10.62 -2.87 -16.43
N GLY A 99 -10.15 -3.42 -15.31
CA GLY A 99 -9.85 -2.69 -14.08
C GLY A 99 -8.54 -1.89 -14.12
N ALA A 100 -7.66 -2.16 -15.08
CA ALA A 100 -6.35 -1.51 -15.15
C ALA A 100 -6.44 0.01 -15.35
N LEU A 101 -7.40 0.48 -16.14
CA LEU A 101 -7.62 1.92 -16.37
C LEU A 101 -8.02 2.65 -15.09
N TYR A 102 -8.84 2.02 -14.26
CA TYR A 102 -9.26 2.60 -12.99
C TYR A 102 -8.10 2.65 -11.99
N GLU A 103 -7.35 1.55 -11.89
CA GLU A 103 -6.15 1.50 -11.05
C GLU A 103 -5.10 2.52 -11.50
N LEU A 104 -4.84 2.63 -12.81
CA LEU A 104 -3.87 3.58 -13.38
C LEU A 104 -4.22 5.03 -13.01
N LYS A 105 -5.50 5.42 -13.08
CA LYS A 105 -5.95 6.75 -12.65
C LYS A 105 -5.65 7.00 -11.17
N LYS A 106 -5.83 6.00 -10.30
CA LYS A 106 -5.45 6.12 -8.88
C LYS A 106 -3.94 6.30 -8.72
N VAL A 107 -3.14 5.48 -9.41
CA VAL A 107 -1.68 5.56 -9.34
C VAL A 107 -1.18 6.94 -9.75
N PHE A 108 -1.72 7.52 -10.84
CA PHE A 108 -1.33 8.88 -11.25
C PHE A 108 -1.76 9.97 -10.28
N ARG A 109 -2.91 9.82 -9.61
CA ARG A 109 -3.34 10.73 -8.53
C ARG A 109 -2.32 10.72 -7.39
N VAL A 110 -1.95 9.54 -6.90
CA VAL A 110 -0.96 9.39 -5.82
C VAL A 110 0.41 9.92 -6.23
N LEU A 111 0.90 9.54 -7.43
CA LEU A 111 2.17 10.07 -7.96
C LEU A 111 2.19 11.60 -8.06
N SER A 112 1.07 12.22 -8.40
CA SER A 112 0.96 13.68 -8.49
C SER A 112 1.04 14.32 -7.10
N ALA A 113 0.35 13.75 -6.11
CA ALA A 113 0.41 14.20 -4.72
C ALA A 113 1.84 14.12 -4.15
N LEU A 114 2.51 12.97 -4.29
CA LEU A 114 3.87 12.77 -3.81
C LEU A 114 4.88 13.74 -4.45
N ARG A 115 4.71 14.06 -5.74
CA ARG A 115 5.58 15.04 -6.43
C ARG A 115 5.40 16.47 -5.93
N VAL A 116 4.21 16.83 -5.47
CA VAL A 116 3.97 18.16 -4.87
C VAL A 116 4.60 18.22 -3.48
N ALA A 117 4.49 17.14 -2.70
CA ALA A 117 5.07 17.06 -1.36
C ALA A 117 6.61 17.02 -1.35
N ALA A 118 7.24 16.51 -2.41
CA ALA A 118 8.70 16.42 -2.52
C ALA A 118 9.40 17.72 -2.98
N ARG A 119 8.67 18.83 -3.11
CA ARG A 119 9.22 20.15 -3.48
C ARG A 119 9.44 21.02 -2.26
#